data_AF-A0A834CAZ1-F1
#
_entry.id   AF-A0A834CAZ1-F1
#
_cell.length_a   1.000
_cell.length_b   1.000
_cell.length_c   1.000
_cell.angle_alpha   90.00
_cell.angle_beta   90.00
_cell.angle_gamma   90.00
#
_symmetry.space_group_name_H-M   'P 1'
#
loop_
_entity.id
_entity.type
_entity.pdbx_description
1 polymer ?
#
loop_
_entity_poly.entity_id
_entity_poly.type
_entity_poly.pdbx_seq_one_letter_code
_entity_poly.pdbx_strand_id
1 'polypeptide(L)'
;MGISHLLLLLIYLDPLCVLSAATGGKKPKQAPRKAPKATAVPTVTTPPAPPSNHDTCLGYYDVSGQYDKKFECNNTDHRYCCGTCYLRFCCEYKKDRLDQKSCNNYITPP
;
A
#
# COMPACT_ATOMS: atom_id res chain seq x y z
N MET A 1 44.57 -6.77 -20.23
CA MET A 1 43.22 -7.03 -20.81
C MET A 1 42.05 -6.69 -19.87
N GLY A 2 42.22 -6.46 -18.56
CA GLY A 2 41.07 -6.22 -17.65
C GLY A 2 40.49 -4.79 -17.60
N ILE A 3 41.25 -3.76 -17.96
CA ILE A 3 40.81 -2.35 -17.83
C ILE A 3 39.83 -1.96 -18.95
N SER A 4 40.01 -2.51 -20.15
CA SER A 4 39.11 -2.27 -21.29
C SER A 4 37.72 -2.86 -21.06
N HIS A 5 37.62 -4.03 -20.42
CA HIS A 5 36.34 -4.62 -20.05
C HIS A 5 35.62 -3.86 -18.93
N LEU A 6 36.37 -3.28 -17.98
CA LEU A 6 35.79 -2.46 -16.91
C LEU A 6 35.18 -1.16 -17.47
N LEU A 7 35.85 -0.51 -18.43
CA LEU A 7 35.31 0.68 -19.11
C LEU A 7 34.06 0.35 -19.94
N LEU A 8 34.02 -0.80 -20.59
CA LEU A 8 32.84 -1.26 -21.34
C LEU A 8 31.62 -1.51 -20.45
N LEU A 9 31.83 -2.05 -19.24
CA LEU A 9 30.76 -2.24 -18.26
C LEU A 9 30.18 -0.92 -17.76
N LEU A 10 31.03 0.07 -17.47
CA LEU A 10 30.57 1.39 -17.00
C LEU A 10 29.75 2.14 -18.07
N ILE A 11 30.09 2.01 -19.35
CA ILE A 11 29.31 2.58 -20.45
C ILE A 11 27.96 1.88 -20.61
N TYR A 12 27.86 0.59 -20.26
CA TYR A 12 26.61 -0.18 -20.42
C TYR A 12 25.61 0.05 -19.27
N LEU A 13 26.06 0.47 -18.08
CA LEU A 13 25.18 0.77 -16.95
C LEU A 13 24.57 2.19 -16.99
N ASP A 14 25.10 3.10 -17.81
CA ASP A 14 24.66 4.52 -17.88
C ASP A 14 23.42 4.83 -18.77
N PRO A 15 23.07 4.10 -19.86
CA PRO A 15 21.97 4.55 -20.74
C PRO A 15 20.57 4.33 -20.14
N LEU A 16 20.43 3.53 -19.08
CA LEU A 16 19.13 3.24 -18.45
C LEU A 16 18.61 4.40 -17.57
N CYS A 17 19.41 5.43 -17.32
CA CYS A 17 18.98 6.61 -16.55
C CYS A 17 18.57 7.81 -17.42
N VAL A 18 18.67 7.75 -18.76
CA VAL A 18 18.51 8.94 -19.62
C VAL A 18 17.22 8.96 -20.47
N LEU A 19 16.36 7.93 -20.40
CA LEU A 19 15.05 7.93 -21.10
C LEU A 19 13.86 7.98 -20.13
N SER A 20 13.57 9.17 -19.60
CA SER A 20 12.20 9.59 -19.31
C SER A 20 12.14 11.10 -19.09
N ALA A 21 12.07 11.84 -20.21
CA ALA A 21 11.69 13.24 -20.23
C ALA A 21 10.41 13.43 -21.07
N ALA A 22 9.39 13.99 -20.40
CA ALA A 22 8.28 14.81 -20.90
C ALA A 22 7.16 14.19 -21.77
N THR A 23 6.01 13.96 -21.13
CA THR A 23 4.71 14.59 -21.47
C THR A 23 4.04 14.93 -20.12
N GLY A 24 3.46 16.08 -19.82
CA GLY A 24 2.58 16.92 -20.63
C GLY A 24 1.19 16.97 -19.97
N GLY A 25 1.04 17.78 -18.91
CA GLY A 25 -0.24 18.41 -18.50
C GLY A 25 -1.32 17.56 -17.81
N LYS A 26 -1.51 17.80 -16.49
CA LYS A 26 -2.71 18.48 -15.93
C LYS A 26 -2.56 18.63 -14.41
N LYS A 27 -2.49 19.89 -13.96
CA LYS A 27 -2.47 20.33 -12.56
C LYS A 27 -3.91 20.51 -12.07
N PRO A 28 -4.40 19.79 -11.04
CA PRO A 28 -5.48 20.29 -10.22
C PRO A 28 -4.90 21.10 -9.05
N LYS A 29 -5.45 22.29 -8.85
CA LYS A 29 -5.13 23.23 -7.77
C LYS A 29 -5.28 22.56 -6.40
N GLN A 30 -4.20 22.59 -5.62
CA GLN A 30 -4.24 22.38 -4.17
C GLN A 30 -4.91 23.60 -3.53
N ALA A 31 -6.15 23.43 -3.07
CA ALA A 31 -6.86 24.41 -2.25
C ALA A 31 -6.46 24.22 -0.77
N PRO A 32 -6.52 25.28 0.06
CA PRO A 32 -5.89 25.31 1.37
C PRO A 32 -6.69 24.55 2.45
N ARG A 33 -5.93 24.10 3.46
CA ARG A 33 -6.33 23.50 4.74
C ARG A 33 -7.72 23.92 5.23
N LYS A 34 -8.56 22.93 5.53
CA LYS A 34 -9.50 22.99 6.67
C LYS A 34 -9.47 21.66 7.40
N ALA A 35 -9.16 21.71 8.69
CA ALA A 35 -9.33 20.61 9.62
C ALA A 35 -10.82 20.23 9.68
N PRO A 36 -11.19 18.95 9.54
CA PRO A 36 -12.53 18.51 9.90
C PRO A 36 -12.63 18.34 11.41
N LYS A 37 -13.46 19.20 11.98
CA LYS A 37 -14.12 19.10 13.27
C LYS A 37 -14.52 17.66 13.58
N ALA A 38 -14.29 17.23 14.82
CA ALA A 38 -14.70 15.94 15.35
C ALA A 38 -16.20 15.71 15.08
N THR A 39 -16.48 14.77 14.17
CA THR A 39 -17.82 14.21 13.98
C THR A 39 -17.77 12.82 14.58
N ALA A 40 -18.62 12.60 15.58
CA ALA A 40 -18.80 11.32 16.24
C ALA A 40 -18.94 10.20 15.21
N VAL A 41 -18.08 9.18 15.33
CA VAL A 41 -18.13 7.97 14.52
C VAL A 41 -19.41 7.23 14.89
N PRO A 42 -20.41 7.06 13.99
CA PRO A 42 -21.44 6.08 14.22
C PRO A 42 -20.76 4.71 14.16
N THR A 43 -20.93 3.90 15.21
CA THR A 43 -20.59 2.48 15.21
C THR A 43 -21.43 1.80 14.14
N VAL A 44 -20.93 1.78 12.90
CA VAL A 44 -21.53 0.97 11.83
C VAL A 44 -21.01 -0.45 12.05
N THR A 45 -21.80 -1.25 12.76
CA THR A 45 -21.68 -2.69 12.72
C THR A 45 -22.09 -3.13 11.31
N THR A 46 -21.14 -3.15 10.37
CA THR A 46 -21.38 -3.73 9.05
C THR A 46 -21.68 -5.21 9.22
N PRO A 47 -22.78 -5.72 8.66
CA PRO A 47 -23.04 -7.16 8.57
C PRO A 47 -21.83 -7.87 7.94
N PRO A 48 -21.51 -9.12 8.33
CA PRO A 48 -20.48 -9.87 7.66
C PRO A 48 -20.83 -9.94 6.17
N ALA A 49 -19.95 -9.39 5.34
CA ALA A 49 -20.08 -9.46 3.89
C ALA A 49 -20.25 -10.95 3.49
N PRO A 50 -21.04 -11.25 2.44
CA PRO A 50 -21.10 -12.61 1.89
C PRO A 50 -19.68 -13.12 1.65
N PRO A 51 -19.43 -14.44 1.74
CA PRO A 51 -18.09 -14.99 1.61
C PRO A 51 -17.51 -14.58 0.26
N SER A 52 -16.75 -13.50 0.27
CA SER A 52 -15.94 -13.09 -0.85
C SER A 52 -14.90 -14.18 -1.04
N ASN A 53 -14.65 -14.57 -2.28
CA ASN A 53 -13.60 -15.53 -2.62
C ASN A 53 -12.19 -14.95 -2.35
N HIS A 54 -12.10 -13.72 -1.86
CA HIS A 54 -10.87 -13.03 -1.47
C HIS A 54 -11.04 -12.25 -0.15
N ASP A 55 -9.95 -12.03 0.55
CA ASP A 55 -9.90 -11.20 1.74
C ASP A 55 -9.88 -9.70 1.38
N THR A 56 -10.36 -8.89 2.32
CA THR A 56 -10.14 -7.43 2.32
C THR A 56 -9.13 -7.10 3.41
N CYS A 57 -8.06 -6.39 3.05
CA CYS A 57 -7.19 -5.76 4.04
C CYS A 57 -7.85 -4.47 4.53
N LEU A 58 -8.23 -4.44 5.80
CA LEU A 58 -8.75 -3.26 6.48
C LEU A 58 -7.66 -2.19 6.58
N GLY A 59 -8.06 -0.93 6.67
CA GLY A 59 -7.12 0.17 6.86
C GLY A 59 -6.44 0.12 8.23
N TYR A 60 -5.23 0.67 8.30
CA TYR A 60 -4.38 0.60 9.47
C TYR A 60 -3.41 1.78 9.51
N TYR A 61 -2.87 2.09 10.69
CA TYR A 61 -1.75 2.99 10.85
C TYR A 61 -0.44 2.20 10.78
N ASP A 62 0.47 2.59 9.89
CA ASP A 62 1.80 1.97 9.77
C ASP A 62 2.74 2.40 10.92
N VAL A 63 3.99 1.95 10.89
CA VAL A 63 5.02 2.34 11.88
C VAL A 63 5.37 3.83 11.84
N SER A 64 5.07 4.53 10.74
CA SER A 64 5.31 5.97 10.57
C SER A 64 4.13 6.82 11.05
N GLY A 65 3.02 6.20 11.48
CA GLY A 65 1.79 6.90 11.84
C GLY A 65 0.99 7.37 10.62
N GLN A 66 1.35 6.93 9.42
CA GLN A 66 0.57 7.14 8.22
C GLN A 66 -0.61 6.16 8.19
N TYR A 67 -1.78 6.65 7.81
CA TYR A 67 -2.95 5.80 7.60
C TYR A 67 -2.93 5.18 6.21
N ASP A 68 -2.74 3.87 6.15
CA ASP A 68 -2.96 3.04 4.97
C ASP A 68 -4.44 2.70 4.85
N LYS A 69 -5.05 3.07 3.72
CA LYS A 69 -6.48 2.83 3.44
C LYS A 69 -6.75 1.34 3.21
N LYS A 70 -8.02 0.94 3.42
CA LYS A 70 -8.46 -0.42 3.08
C LYS A 70 -8.28 -0.73 1.59
N PHE A 71 -7.99 -1.99 1.26
CA PHE A 71 -7.89 -2.50 -0.10
C PHE A 71 -8.35 -3.97 -0.20
N GLU A 72 -8.77 -4.40 -1.39
CA GLU A 72 -9.27 -5.75 -1.66
C GLU A 72 -8.22 -6.61 -2.36
N CYS A 73 -8.08 -7.86 -1.93
CA CYS A 73 -7.20 -8.83 -2.55
C CYS A 73 -7.88 -9.57 -3.71
N ASN A 74 -8.46 -8.81 -4.64
CA ASN A 74 -9.26 -9.34 -5.76
C ASN A 74 -8.40 -9.86 -6.94
N ASN A 75 -7.17 -10.32 -6.67
CA ASN A 75 -6.34 -10.96 -7.67
C ASN A 75 -6.54 -12.49 -7.64
N THR A 76 -6.41 -13.16 -8.77
CA THR A 76 -6.59 -14.61 -8.90
C THR A 76 -5.67 -15.39 -7.96
N ASP A 77 -4.41 -14.98 -7.86
CA ASP A 77 -3.42 -15.72 -7.08
C ASP A 77 -3.20 -15.10 -5.70
N HIS A 78 -3.38 -13.78 -5.53
CA HIS A 78 -3.13 -13.08 -4.28
C HIS A 78 -4.45 -12.72 -3.60
N ARG A 79 -5.10 -13.72 -3.00
CA ARG A 79 -6.45 -13.57 -2.40
C ARG A 79 -6.47 -13.35 -0.91
N TYR A 80 -5.34 -13.47 -0.22
CA TYR A 80 -5.31 -13.40 1.25
C TYR A 80 -4.69 -12.11 1.73
N CYS A 81 -5.22 -11.55 2.82
CA CYS A 81 -4.60 -10.41 3.48
C CYS A 81 -3.51 -10.90 4.43
N CYS A 82 -2.26 -10.55 4.15
CA CYS A 82 -1.08 -11.10 4.82
C CYS A 82 -0.18 -9.97 5.35
N GLY A 83 0.84 -10.34 6.12
CA GLY A 83 1.83 -9.41 6.67
C GLY A 83 1.69 -9.22 8.19
N THR A 84 1.73 -7.98 8.64
CA THR A 84 1.64 -7.61 10.06
C THR A 84 0.56 -6.55 10.26
N CYS A 85 0.24 -6.23 11.52
CA CYS A 85 -0.69 -5.14 11.80
C CYS A 85 -0.29 -3.82 11.14
N TYR A 86 1.02 -3.53 11.03
CA TYR A 86 1.61 -2.29 10.52
C TYR A 86 2.07 -2.34 9.06
N LEU A 87 1.91 -3.48 8.38
CA LEU A 87 2.23 -3.63 6.97
C LEU A 87 1.38 -4.76 6.40
N ARG A 88 0.37 -4.41 5.62
CA ARG A 88 -0.55 -5.38 5.01
C ARG A 88 -0.33 -5.44 3.51
N PHE A 89 -0.41 -6.63 2.96
CA PHE A 89 -0.31 -6.87 1.52
C PHE A 89 -1.11 -8.11 1.12
N CYS A 90 -1.45 -8.23 -0.16
CA CYS A 90 -2.11 -9.42 -0.67
C CYS A 90 -1.08 -10.53 -0.94
N CYS A 91 -1.36 -11.76 -0.49
CA CYS A 91 -0.50 -12.91 -0.74
C CYS A 91 -1.27 -14.15 -1.21
N GLU A 92 -0.54 -15.14 -1.71
CA GLU A 92 -1.08 -16.36 -2.31
C GLU A 92 -1.47 -17.43 -1.29
N TYR A 93 -0.72 -17.55 -0.19
CA TYR A 93 -0.89 -18.66 0.74
C TYR A 93 -1.74 -18.28 1.94
N LYS A 94 -2.85 -19.01 2.13
CA LYS A 94 -3.75 -18.83 3.27
C LYS A 94 -3.06 -19.01 4.63
N LYS A 95 -1.98 -19.80 4.71
CA LYS A 95 -1.20 -20.01 5.95
C LYS A 95 -0.56 -18.73 6.48
N ASP A 96 -0.28 -17.77 5.60
CA ASP A 96 0.36 -16.49 5.94
C ASP A 96 -0.67 -15.37 6.15
N ARG A 97 -1.96 -15.71 6.14
CA ARG A 97 -3.06 -14.77 6.34
C ARG A 97 -2.98 -14.16 7.75
N LEU A 98 -3.02 -12.84 7.79
CA LEU A 98 -3.03 -12.03 9.01
C LEU A 98 -4.41 -12.10 9.69
N ASP A 99 -4.44 -12.34 11.00
CA ASP A 99 -5.63 -12.12 11.80
C ASP A 99 -5.81 -10.62 12.08
N GLN A 100 -6.55 -9.95 11.20
CA GLN A 100 -6.74 -8.51 11.30
C GLN A 100 -7.55 -8.11 12.55
N LYS A 101 -8.32 -9.02 13.15
CA LYS A 101 -9.14 -8.71 14.33
C LYS A 101 -8.31 -8.58 15.60
N SER A 102 -7.11 -9.16 15.64
CA SER A 102 -6.19 -9.00 16.75
C SER A 102 -5.37 -7.71 16.69
N CYS A 103 -5.45 -6.96 15.59
CA CYS A 103 -4.72 -5.71 15.40
C CYS A 103 -5.48 -4.53 15.99
N ASN A 104 -4.84 -3.72 16.84
CA ASN A 104 -5.46 -2.55 17.49
C ASN A 104 -5.06 -1.19 16.84
N ASN A 105 -4.26 -1.22 15.78
CA ASN A 105 -3.68 -0.03 15.12
C ASN A 105 -4.61 0.60 14.06
N TYR A 106 -5.92 0.53 14.29
CA TYR A 106 -6.94 1.21 13.46
C TYR A 106 -7.39 2.54 14.09
N ILE A 107 -7.06 2.77 15.37
CA ILE A 107 -7.22 4.06 16.05
C ILE A 107 -5.87 4.78 15.97
N THR A 108 -5.88 6.07 15.60
CA THR A 108 -4.66 6.88 15.58
C THR A 108 -3.98 6.79 16.95
N PRO A 109 -2.65 6.53 17.02
CA PRO A 109 -1.96 6.58 18.30
C PRO A 109 -2.19 7.95 18.97
N PRO A 110 -2.41 7.98 20.30
CA PRO A 110 -2.61 9.23 21.05
C PRO A 110 -1.37 10.14 21.01
#